data_AF-A0A7K2MF56-F1
#
_entry.id   AF-A0A7K2MF56-F1
#
_cell.length_a   1.000
_cell.length_b   1.000
_cell.length_c   1.000
_cell.angle_alpha   90.00
_cell.angle_beta   90.00
_cell.angle_gamma   90.00
#
_symmetry.space_group_name_H-M   'P 1'
#
loop_
_entity.id
_entity.type
_entity.pdbx_description
1 polymer ?
#
loop_
_entity_poly.entity_id
_entity_poly.type
_entity_poly.pdbx_seq_one_letter_code
_entity_poly.pdbx_strand_id
1 'polypeptide(L)'
;PLLLTEHGVYLRERYLGYRTAPYRWPVKAVVLGFFRLLAEESYRKAALITPGNRYNRLWEEEGGADPQAIRTVYNGVDPAAFPPAGPEPRTPTLSWAGRVDPIKDLETLIRAFALVRAELPEARLRLFGGTPRGGEGYRERCEALAAELGQADAVRFEGRVEDIKDAYAAGNVVMLSSISEGFPFTLIEAMS
;
A
#
# COMPACT_ATOMS: atom_id res chain seq x y z
N PRO A 1 26.24 11.71 13.27
CA PRO A 1 24.83 12.00 13.64
C PRO A 1 23.92 11.04 12.88
N LEU A 2 22.98 10.37 13.56
CA LEU A 2 22.01 9.48 12.90
C LEU A 2 20.89 10.34 12.28
N LEU A 3 20.61 10.13 11.00
CA LEU A 3 19.47 10.74 10.30
C LEU A 3 18.52 9.61 9.91
N LEU A 4 17.23 9.79 10.17
CA LEU A 4 16.20 8.80 9.90
C LEU A 4 15.15 9.38 8.94
N THR A 5 14.78 8.61 7.92
CA THR A 5 13.65 8.91 7.03
C THR A 5 12.70 7.73 7.06
N GLU A 6 11.44 7.96 7.42
CA GLU A 6 10.43 6.91 7.55
C GLU A 6 9.28 7.11 6.55
N HIS A 7 9.24 6.25 5.53
CA HIS A 7 8.14 6.18 4.59
C HIS A 7 6.97 5.33 5.11
N GLY A 8 7.21 4.50 6.12
CA GLY A 8 6.19 3.73 6.84
C GLY A 8 6.71 3.43 8.24
N VAL A 9 5.81 3.26 9.21
CA VAL A 9 6.21 2.94 10.58
C VAL A 9 6.61 1.47 10.66
N TYR A 10 7.91 1.20 10.67
CA TYR A 10 8.43 -0.17 10.64
C TYR A 10 7.89 -1.03 11.80
N LEU A 11 7.79 -0.45 13.01
CA LEU A 11 7.24 -1.14 14.17
C LEU A 11 5.79 -1.59 13.96
N ARG A 12 4.95 -0.72 13.37
CA ARG A 12 3.55 -1.02 13.05
C ARG A 12 3.46 -2.15 12.04
N GLU A 13 4.30 -2.15 11.00
CA GLU A 13 4.35 -3.23 10.01
C GLU A 13 4.75 -4.57 10.65
N ARG A 14 5.68 -4.57 11.62
CA ARG A 14 6.01 -5.77 12.39
C ARG A 14 4.84 -6.24 13.22
N TYR A 15 4.10 -5.35 13.88
CA TYR A 15 2.88 -5.73 14.61
C TYR A 15 1.83 -6.36 13.70
N LEU A 16 1.59 -5.79 12.51
CA LEU A 16 0.64 -6.36 11.54
C LEU A 16 1.12 -7.72 11.02
N GLY A 17 2.38 -7.83 10.59
CA GLY A 17 2.94 -9.05 10.02
C GLY A 17 3.00 -10.22 11.01
N TYR A 18 3.21 -9.96 12.30
CA TYR A 18 3.26 -11.02 13.33
C TYR A 18 1.88 -11.49 13.80
N ARG A 19 0.77 -10.86 13.38
CA ARG A 19 -0.58 -11.37 13.66
C ARG A 19 -0.75 -12.78 13.12
N THR A 20 -0.35 -13.00 11.87
CA THR A 20 -0.50 -14.29 11.15
C THR A 20 0.77 -15.13 11.11
N ALA A 21 1.89 -14.63 11.65
CA ALA A 21 3.15 -15.36 11.67
C ALA A 21 3.03 -16.71 12.41
N PRO A 22 3.73 -17.79 11.96
CA PRO A 22 3.62 -19.16 12.47
C PRO A 22 4.39 -19.37 13.78
N TYR A 23 4.39 -18.37 14.67
CA TYR A 23 5.08 -18.41 15.95
C TYR A 23 4.09 -18.48 17.11
N ARG A 24 4.47 -19.20 18.18
CA ARG A 24 3.72 -19.18 19.44
C ARG A 24 3.86 -17.83 20.14
N TRP A 25 2.89 -17.50 21.01
CA TRP A 25 2.84 -16.22 21.72
C TRP A 25 4.16 -15.81 22.41
N PRO A 26 4.86 -16.68 23.17
CA PRO A 26 6.11 -16.28 23.82
C PRO A 26 7.20 -15.81 22.84
N VAL A 27 7.31 -16.47 21.68
CA VAL A 27 8.26 -16.08 20.63
C VAL A 27 7.86 -14.74 20.01
N LYS A 28 6.56 -14.55 19.72
CA LYS A 28 6.04 -13.27 19.23
C LYS A 28 6.36 -12.13 20.21
N ALA A 29 6.14 -12.35 21.51
CA ALA A 29 6.39 -11.35 22.55
C ALA A 29 7.86 -10.91 22.60
N VAL A 30 8.80 -11.86 22.56
CA VAL A 30 10.24 -11.55 22.55
C VAL A 30 10.63 -10.77 21.29
N VAL A 31 10.22 -11.24 20.12
CA VAL A 31 10.60 -10.63 18.83
C VAL A 31 9.98 -9.24 18.67
N LEU A 32 8.70 -9.08 19.01
CA LEU A 32 8.03 -7.78 18.96
C LEU A 32 8.56 -6.82 20.02
N GLY A 33 8.97 -7.33 21.19
CA GLY A 33 9.67 -6.55 22.21
C GLY A 33 11.03 -6.03 21.70
N PHE A 34 11.80 -6.88 21.02
CA PHE A 34 13.06 -6.46 20.38
C PHE A 34 12.84 -5.35 19.35
N PHE A 35 11.88 -5.52 18.42
CA PHE A 35 11.61 -4.50 17.41
C PHE A 35 11.14 -3.17 18.02
N ARG A 36 10.34 -3.22 19.09
CA ARG A 36 9.93 -2.02 19.82
C ARG A 36 11.12 -1.29 20.41
N LEU A 37 11.98 -1.99 21.17
CA LEU A 37 13.16 -1.39 21.80
C LEU A 37 14.14 -0.84 20.75
N LEU A 38 14.30 -1.55 19.63
CA LEU A 38 15.14 -1.09 18.52
C LEU A 38 14.59 0.18 17.88
N ALA A 39 13.28 0.25 17.63
CA ALA A 39 12.63 1.44 17.07
C ALA A 39 12.76 2.64 18.03
N GLU A 40 12.41 2.45 19.31
CA GLU A 40 12.53 3.49 20.34
C GLU A 40 13.96 4.01 20.47
N GLU A 41 14.96 3.12 20.47
CA GLU A 41 16.36 3.54 20.55
C GLU A 41 16.83 4.27 19.29
N SER A 42 16.35 3.84 18.11
CA SER A 42 16.62 4.54 16.84
C SER A 42 16.07 5.96 16.87
N TYR A 43 14.84 6.13 17.38
CA TYR A 43 14.20 7.44 17.54
C TYR A 43 14.94 8.33 18.54
N ARG A 44 15.33 7.81 19.71
CA ARG A 44 16.09 8.57 20.73
C ARG A 44 17.47 9.01 20.25
N LYS A 45 18.13 8.20 19.40
CA LYS A 45 19.48 8.48 18.90
C LYS A 45 19.50 9.33 17.63
N ALA A 46 18.37 9.47 16.94
CA ALA A 46 18.29 10.26 15.72
C ALA A 46 18.47 11.75 16.03
N ALA A 47 19.41 12.39 15.32
CA ALA A 47 19.59 13.84 15.37
C ALA A 47 18.53 14.58 14.54
N LEU A 48 17.91 13.88 13.58
CA LEU A 48 16.80 14.36 12.76
C LEU A 48 16.01 13.15 12.26
N ILE A 49 14.69 13.24 12.33
CA ILE A 49 13.73 12.26 11.82
C ILE A 49 12.84 12.95 10.79
N THR A 50 12.67 12.32 9.63
CA THR A 50 11.92 12.86 8.49
C THR A 50 10.81 11.89 8.07
N PRO A 51 9.64 11.90 8.74
CA PRO A 51 8.50 11.09 8.33
C PRO A 51 7.88 11.61 7.04
N GLY A 52 7.37 10.69 6.21
CA GLY A 52 6.64 11.00 4.99
C GLY A 52 5.25 11.64 5.19
N ASN A 53 4.69 11.59 6.41
CA ASN A 53 3.37 12.13 6.73
C ASN A 53 3.27 12.47 8.24
N ARG A 54 2.18 13.13 8.65
CA ARG A 54 1.92 13.46 10.08
C ARG A 54 1.47 12.27 10.92
N TYR A 55 0.97 11.20 10.31
CA TYR A 55 0.54 10.01 11.03
C TYR A 55 1.73 9.26 11.62
N ASN A 56 2.82 9.09 10.86
CA ASN A 56 4.05 8.44 11.30
C ASN A 56 4.70 9.21 12.45
N ARG A 57 4.64 10.54 12.41
CA ARG A 57 5.12 11.41 13.50
C ARG A 57 4.56 11.02 14.87
N LEU A 58 3.30 10.61 14.94
CA LEU A 58 2.69 10.19 16.21
C LEU A 58 3.40 8.96 16.79
N TRP A 59 3.75 7.99 15.94
CA TRP A 59 4.50 6.80 16.36
C TRP A 59 5.93 7.11 16.80
N GLU A 60 6.57 8.07 16.14
CA GLU A 60 7.92 8.53 16.49
C GLU A 60 7.93 9.22 17.87
N GLU A 61 6.96 10.10 18.11
CA GLU A 61 6.78 10.78 19.40
C GLU A 61 6.44 9.79 20.52
N GLU A 62 5.51 8.85 20.29
CA GLU A 62 5.21 7.76 21.23
C GLU A 62 6.42 6.84 21.48
N GLY A 63 7.27 6.66 20.48
CA GLY A 63 8.52 5.92 20.56
C GLY A 63 9.67 6.66 21.26
N GLY A 64 9.44 7.90 21.71
CA GLY A 64 10.40 8.68 22.49
C GLY A 64 11.35 9.55 21.68
N ALA A 65 11.02 9.84 20.42
CA ALA A 65 11.70 10.90 19.66
C ALA A 65 11.49 12.27 20.31
N ASP A 66 12.49 13.15 20.24
CA ASP A 66 12.31 14.58 20.53
C ASP A 66 11.47 15.22 19.42
N PRO A 67 10.29 15.82 19.71
CA PRO A 67 9.45 16.48 18.72
C PRO A 67 10.17 17.59 17.92
N GLN A 68 11.23 18.20 18.47
CA GLN A 68 12.04 19.20 17.77
C GLN A 68 12.99 18.58 16.74
N ALA A 69 13.33 17.31 16.90
CA ALA A 69 14.12 16.53 15.95
C ALA A 69 13.26 15.96 14.81
N ILE A 70 11.93 16.08 14.84
CA ILE A 70 11.04 15.56 13.79
C ILE A 70 10.65 16.66 12.80
N ARG A 71 10.89 16.41 11.51
CA ARG A 71 10.49 17.28 10.40
C ARG A 71 9.77 16.48 9.34
N THR A 72 8.44 16.56 9.30
CA THR A 72 7.64 15.90 8.26
C THR A 72 8.00 16.44 6.88
N VAL A 73 8.41 15.54 5.98
CA VAL A 73 8.72 15.86 4.58
C VAL A 73 7.84 14.95 3.72
N TYR A 74 6.80 15.53 3.12
CA TYR A 74 5.93 14.79 2.21
C TYR A 74 6.70 14.43 0.94
N ASN A 75 6.44 13.24 0.41
CA ASN A 75 6.97 12.90 -0.89
C ASN A 75 6.34 13.82 -1.96
N GLY A 76 7.15 14.30 -2.89
CA GLY A 76 6.68 15.03 -4.06
C GLY A 76 6.68 14.16 -5.31
N VAL A 77 5.84 14.52 -6.27
CA VAL A 77 5.92 14.05 -7.66
C VAL A 77 6.16 15.27 -8.54
N ASP A 78 6.84 15.09 -9.66
CA ASP A 78 6.92 16.12 -10.69
C ASP A 78 5.65 16.03 -11.56
N PRO A 79 4.72 17.01 -11.52
CA PRO A 79 3.50 16.94 -12.32
C PRO A 79 3.79 16.90 -13.82
N ALA A 80 4.92 17.46 -14.28
CA ALA A 80 5.28 17.40 -15.69
C ALA A 80 5.62 15.98 -16.17
N ALA A 81 5.97 15.08 -15.25
CA ALA A 81 6.22 13.66 -15.56
C ALA A 81 4.92 12.86 -15.76
N PHE A 82 3.78 13.38 -15.27
CA PHE A 82 2.46 12.77 -15.30
C PHE A 82 1.48 13.70 -16.01
N PRO A 83 1.54 13.81 -17.35
CA PRO A 83 0.54 14.58 -18.09
C PRO A 83 -0.84 13.90 -18.01
N PRO A 84 -1.93 14.64 -18.30
CA PRO A 84 -3.27 14.08 -18.35
C PRO A 84 -3.32 12.79 -19.18
N ALA A 85 -3.90 11.75 -18.61
CA ALA A 85 -3.89 10.38 -19.12
C ALA A 85 -4.56 10.15 -20.49
N GLY A 86 -5.16 11.19 -21.07
CA GLY A 86 -5.90 11.13 -22.32
C GLY A 86 -7.40 10.85 -22.11
N PRO A 87 -8.10 10.34 -23.13
CA PRO A 87 -9.53 10.07 -23.03
C PRO A 87 -9.81 8.90 -22.09
N GLU A 88 -10.86 9.03 -21.28
CA GLU A 88 -11.30 7.97 -20.39
C GLU A 88 -11.75 6.69 -21.15
N PRO A 89 -11.58 5.51 -20.55
CA PRO A 89 -12.13 4.27 -21.07
C PRO A 89 -13.65 4.35 -21.25
N ARG A 90 -14.17 3.80 -22.35
CA ARG A 90 -15.62 3.72 -22.61
C ARG A 90 -16.35 2.80 -21.64
N THR A 91 -15.70 1.71 -21.25
CA THR A 91 -16.23 0.76 -20.26
C THR A 91 -15.79 1.23 -18.87
N PRO A 92 -16.71 1.35 -17.89
CA PRO A 92 -16.37 1.74 -16.53
C PRO A 92 -15.26 0.85 -15.97
N THR A 93 -14.08 1.43 -15.69
CA THR A 93 -12.90 0.67 -15.30
C THR A 93 -12.29 1.26 -14.04
N LEU A 94 -12.14 0.42 -13.03
CA LEU A 94 -11.37 0.70 -11.83
C LEU A 94 -9.96 0.17 -12.06
N SER A 95 -8.96 1.04 -11.93
CA SER A 95 -7.56 0.66 -12.04
C SER A 95 -6.91 0.67 -10.67
N TRP A 96 -5.95 -0.23 -10.46
CA TRP A 96 -5.11 -0.26 -9.27
C TRP A 96 -3.69 -0.58 -9.70
N ALA A 97 -2.70 0.06 -9.08
CA ALA A 97 -1.29 -0.17 -9.38
C ALA A 97 -0.46 -0.36 -8.10
N GLY A 98 0.21 -1.50 -7.98
CA GLY A 98 1.07 -1.80 -6.84
C GLY A 98 1.58 -3.23 -6.81
N ARG A 99 2.35 -3.57 -5.77
CA ARG A 99 2.75 -4.97 -5.54
C ARG A 99 1.55 -5.76 -5.08
N VAL A 100 1.33 -6.94 -5.66
CA VAL A 100 0.28 -7.87 -5.22
C VAL A 100 0.72 -8.48 -3.89
N ASP A 101 0.40 -7.81 -2.78
CA ASP A 101 0.82 -8.18 -1.44
C ASP A 101 -0.26 -7.91 -0.39
N PRO A 102 -0.29 -8.67 0.73
CA PRO A 102 -1.35 -8.56 1.74
C PRO A 102 -1.54 -7.17 2.35
N ILE A 103 -0.49 -6.34 2.44
CA ILE A 103 -0.61 -4.98 2.98
C ILE A 103 -1.47 -4.08 2.08
N LYS A 104 -1.64 -4.45 0.80
CA LYS A 104 -2.44 -3.71 -0.19
C LYS A 104 -3.92 -4.08 -0.17
N ASP A 105 -4.32 -5.08 0.61
CA ASP A 105 -5.72 -5.49 0.82
C ASP A 105 -6.57 -5.58 -0.45
N LEU A 106 -6.07 -6.32 -1.43
CA LEU A 106 -6.78 -6.59 -2.68
C LEU A 106 -8.05 -7.42 -2.44
N GLU A 107 -8.10 -8.18 -1.34
CA GLU A 107 -9.30 -8.93 -0.95
C GLU A 107 -10.47 -7.99 -0.66
N THR A 108 -10.26 -6.92 0.12
CA THR A 108 -11.27 -5.87 0.33
C THR A 108 -11.63 -5.15 -0.97
N LEU A 109 -10.63 -4.82 -1.81
CA LEU A 109 -10.88 -4.18 -3.11
C LEU A 109 -11.78 -5.04 -4.01
N ILE A 110 -11.51 -6.35 -4.11
CA ILE A 110 -12.30 -7.29 -4.92
C ILE A 110 -13.72 -7.42 -4.38
N ARG A 111 -13.90 -7.48 -3.06
CA ARG A 111 -15.23 -7.50 -2.43
C ARG A 111 -16.01 -6.22 -2.71
N ALA A 112 -15.37 -5.06 -2.60
CA ALA A 112 -15.98 -3.78 -2.92
C ALA A 112 -16.35 -3.69 -4.41
N PHE A 113 -15.48 -4.18 -5.30
CA PHE A 113 -15.76 -4.23 -6.73
C PHE A 113 -16.98 -5.10 -7.07
N ALA A 114 -17.19 -6.22 -6.38
CA ALA A 114 -18.40 -7.03 -6.57
C ALA A 114 -19.69 -6.24 -6.28
N LEU A 115 -19.66 -5.33 -5.29
CA LEU A 115 -20.79 -4.43 -5.01
C LEU A 115 -20.98 -3.40 -6.13
N VAL A 116 -19.88 -2.84 -6.65
CA VAL A 116 -19.94 -1.91 -7.79
C VAL A 116 -20.54 -2.58 -9.02
N ARG A 117 -20.13 -3.81 -9.32
CA ARG A 117 -20.59 -4.53 -10.52
C ARG A 117 -22.05 -4.99 -10.41
N ALA A 118 -22.59 -5.13 -9.20
CA ALA A 118 -24.02 -5.36 -9.02
C ALA A 118 -24.88 -4.20 -9.55
N GLU A 119 -24.38 -2.96 -9.41
CA GLU A 119 -25.04 -1.74 -9.91
C GLU A 119 -24.59 -1.39 -11.35
N LEU A 120 -23.34 -1.72 -11.72
CA LEU A 120 -22.73 -1.46 -13.03
C LEU A 120 -22.18 -2.77 -13.64
N PRO A 121 -23.01 -3.60 -14.29
CA PRO A 121 -22.62 -4.94 -14.75
C PRO A 121 -21.41 -4.99 -15.70
N GLU A 122 -21.20 -3.92 -16.47
CA GLU A 122 -20.09 -3.79 -17.41
C GLU A 122 -18.77 -3.37 -16.77
N ALA A 123 -18.77 -3.01 -15.48
CA ALA A 123 -17.58 -2.51 -14.80
C ALA A 123 -16.44 -3.54 -14.80
N ARG A 124 -15.20 -3.05 -14.90
CA ARG A 124 -13.97 -3.86 -14.89
C ARG A 124 -13.04 -3.42 -13.76
N LEU A 125 -12.30 -4.36 -13.21
CA LEU A 125 -11.20 -4.11 -12.26
C LEU A 125 -9.89 -4.59 -12.86
N ARG A 126 -8.96 -3.67 -13.10
CA ARG A 126 -7.63 -3.95 -13.65
C ARG A 126 -6.57 -3.72 -12.58
N LEU A 127 -5.82 -4.78 -12.26
CA LEU A 127 -4.82 -4.81 -11.21
C LEU A 127 -3.42 -4.90 -11.84
N PHE A 128 -2.68 -3.81 -11.80
CA PHE A 128 -1.34 -3.70 -12.36
C PHE A 128 -0.27 -3.84 -11.27
N GLY A 129 0.80 -4.53 -11.63
CA GLY A 129 2.02 -4.67 -10.85
C GLY A 129 2.43 -6.13 -10.61
N GLY A 130 3.58 -6.28 -9.96
CA GLY A 130 4.20 -7.58 -9.78
C GLY A 130 3.74 -8.30 -8.52
N THR A 131 3.69 -9.63 -8.58
CA THR A 131 3.67 -10.49 -7.40
C THR A 131 5.10 -10.63 -6.87
N PRO A 132 5.39 -10.24 -5.61
CA PRO A 132 6.69 -10.49 -5.01
C PRO A 132 6.98 -11.99 -4.94
N ARG A 133 8.27 -12.38 -4.98
CA ARG A 133 8.67 -13.77 -4.77
C ARG A 133 8.18 -14.27 -3.41
N GLY A 134 7.50 -15.41 -3.38
CA GLY A 134 6.85 -15.95 -2.18
C GLY A 134 5.47 -15.35 -1.89
N GLY A 135 5.00 -14.42 -2.73
CA GLY A 135 3.67 -13.81 -2.67
C GLY A 135 2.63 -14.47 -3.58
N GLU A 136 3.01 -15.52 -4.32
CA GLU A 136 2.16 -16.21 -5.30
C GLU A 136 0.86 -16.72 -4.66
N GLY A 137 0.97 -17.29 -3.46
CA GLY A 137 -0.21 -17.76 -2.73
C GLY A 137 -1.20 -16.66 -2.32
N TYR A 138 -0.78 -15.40 -2.21
CA TYR A 138 -1.72 -14.29 -1.99
C TYR A 138 -2.46 -13.91 -3.28
N ARG A 139 -1.74 -13.89 -4.40
CA ARG A 139 -2.38 -13.69 -5.71
C ARG A 139 -3.41 -14.77 -5.99
N GLU A 140 -3.06 -16.05 -5.80
CA GLU A 140 -3.98 -17.18 -5.98
C GLU A 140 -5.24 -17.05 -5.12
N ARG A 141 -5.09 -16.62 -3.85
CA ARG A 141 -6.26 -16.33 -2.99
C ARG A 141 -7.15 -15.22 -3.53
N CYS A 142 -6.56 -14.15 -4.08
CA CYS A 142 -7.33 -13.06 -4.66
C CYS A 142 -8.06 -13.50 -5.94
N GLU A 143 -7.42 -14.30 -6.79
CA GLU A 143 -8.04 -14.88 -7.99
C GLU A 143 -9.19 -15.84 -7.61
N ALA A 144 -8.99 -16.69 -6.59
CA ALA A 144 -10.02 -17.58 -6.06
C ALA A 144 -11.20 -16.79 -5.47
N LEU A 145 -10.93 -15.71 -4.72
CA LEU A 145 -11.97 -14.83 -4.19
C LEU A 145 -12.78 -14.15 -5.32
N ALA A 146 -12.11 -13.69 -6.38
CA ALA A 146 -12.81 -13.13 -7.53
C ALA A 146 -13.70 -14.19 -8.19
N ALA A 147 -13.25 -15.44 -8.30
CA ALA A 147 -14.07 -16.53 -8.83
C ALA A 147 -15.26 -16.87 -7.93
N GLU A 148 -15.06 -16.96 -6.60
CA GLU A 148 -16.12 -17.21 -5.62
C GLU A 148 -17.23 -16.16 -5.68
N LEU A 149 -16.87 -14.90 -5.92
CA LEU A 149 -17.81 -13.78 -6.05
C LEU A 149 -18.42 -13.64 -7.46
N GLY A 150 -18.12 -14.57 -8.39
CA GLY A 150 -18.60 -14.51 -9.77
C GLY A 150 -17.98 -13.37 -10.60
N GLN A 151 -16.77 -12.93 -10.25
CA GLN A 151 -16.07 -11.78 -10.84
C GLN A 151 -14.83 -12.16 -11.66
N ALA A 152 -14.58 -13.44 -11.89
CA ALA A 152 -13.38 -13.93 -12.59
C ALA A 152 -13.23 -13.39 -14.02
N ASP A 153 -14.33 -13.00 -14.67
CA ASP A 153 -14.32 -12.43 -16.01
C ASP A 153 -13.98 -10.93 -16.04
N ALA A 154 -14.24 -10.21 -14.94
CA ALA A 154 -14.13 -8.76 -14.83
C ALA A 154 -12.97 -8.26 -13.94
N VAL A 155 -12.39 -9.11 -13.09
CA VAL A 155 -11.15 -8.83 -12.34
C VAL A 155 -9.95 -9.39 -13.11
N ARG A 156 -9.02 -8.51 -13.50
CA ARG A 156 -7.83 -8.91 -14.28
C ARG A 156 -6.56 -8.50 -13.57
N PHE A 157 -5.67 -9.48 -13.38
CA PHE A 157 -4.29 -9.26 -12.95
C PHE A 157 -3.43 -9.05 -14.20
N GLU A 158 -3.13 -7.79 -14.51
CA GLU A 158 -2.46 -7.36 -15.74
C GLU A 158 -0.94 -7.57 -15.68
N GLY A 159 -0.39 -7.76 -14.47
CA GLY A 159 1.04 -7.89 -14.27
C GLY A 159 1.78 -6.55 -14.32
N ARG A 160 3.10 -6.58 -14.44
CA ARG A 160 3.93 -5.37 -14.47
C ARG A 160 3.75 -4.62 -15.79
N VAL A 161 3.69 -3.30 -15.70
CA VAL A 161 3.75 -2.38 -16.84
C VAL A 161 5.14 -1.74 -16.91
N GLU A 162 5.57 -1.36 -18.11
CA GLU A 162 6.82 -0.62 -18.31
C GLU A 162 6.68 0.83 -17.84
N ASP A 163 5.57 1.48 -18.21
CA ASP A 163 5.21 2.81 -17.76
C ASP A 163 4.00 2.74 -16.82
N ILE A 164 4.16 3.27 -15.61
CA ILE A 164 3.09 3.29 -14.61
C ILE A 164 1.89 4.13 -15.04
N LYS A 165 2.10 5.13 -15.91
CA LYS A 165 1.03 5.98 -16.46
C LYS A 165 0.01 5.16 -17.26
N ASP A 166 0.44 4.07 -17.90
CA ASP A 166 -0.47 3.18 -18.63
C ASP A 166 -1.45 2.50 -17.67
N ALA A 167 -1.02 2.20 -16.44
CA ALA A 167 -1.91 1.68 -15.41
C ALA A 167 -2.92 2.74 -14.95
N TYR A 168 -2.51 4.00 -14.81
CA TYR A 168 -3.43 5.08 -14.43
C TYR A 168 -4.45 5.38 -15.54
N ALA A 169 -3.98 5.49 -16.78
CA ALA A 169 -4.81 5.74 -17.95
C ALA A 169 -5.80 4.61 -18.26
N ALA A 170 -5.54 3.41 -17.76
CA ALA A 170 -6.40 2.26 -17.97
C ALA A 170 -7.75 2.33 -17.25
N GLY A 171 -7.95 3.25 -16.29
CA GLY A 171 -9.16 3.35 -15.48
C GLY A 171 -9.82 4.73 -15.53
N ASN A 172 -11.12 4.76 -15.28
CA ASN A 172 -11.87 5.98 -14.94
C ASN A 172 -11.61 6.39 -13.48
N VAL A 173 -11.28 5.42 -12.61
CA VAL A 173 -10.96 5.64 -11.20
C VAL A 173 -9.72 4.84 -10.82
N VAL A 174 -8.74 5.50 -10.20
CA VAL A 174 -7.56 4.83 -9.61
C VAL A 174 -7.82 4.54 -8.14
N MET A 175 -7.64 3.27 -7.76
CA MET A 175 -7.98 2.73 -6.45
C MET A 175 -6.73 2.53 -5.59
N LEU A 176 -6.89 2.78 -4.28
CA LEU A 176 -5.91 2.43 -3.24
C LEU A 176 -6.65 1.79 -2.07
N SER A 177 -6.29 0.54 -1.74
CA SER A 177 -6.93 -0.26 -0.67
C SER A 177 -5.99 -0.59 0.49
N SER A 178 -4.77 -0.04 0.55
CA SER A 178 -3.74 -0.48 1.51
C SER A 178 -4.17 -0.37 2.99
N ILE A 179 -3.88 -1.40 3.79
CA ILE A 179 -4.03 -1.44 5.27
C ILE A 179 -3.04 -0.49 5.96
N SER A 180 -1.84 -0.40 5.38
CA SER A 180 -0.77 0.47 5.83
C SER A 180 -0.19 1.12 4.60
N GLU A 181 -0.19 2.45 4.61
CA GLU A 181 0.42 3.24 3.57
C GLU A 181 1.14 4.42 4.20
N GLY A 182 2.26 4.79 3.60
CA GLY A 182 3.00 5.98 3.97
C GLY A 182 2.33 7.23 3.45
N PHE A 183 2.98 7.85 2.48
CA PHE A 183 2.37 8.86 1.62
C PHE A 183 2.19 8.23 0.23
N PRO A 184 0.94 8.03 -0.24
CA PRO A 184 0.66 7.16 -1.39
C PRO A 184 1.08 7.80 -2.71
N PHE A 185 2.29 7.47 -3.19
CA PHE A 185 2.78 7.90 -4.50
C PHE A 185 1.76 7.64 -5.61
N THR A 186 1.24 6.42 -5.70
CA THR A 186 0.27 6.01 -6.70
C THR A 186 -0.91 6.97 -6.85
N LEU A 187 -1.44 7.52 -5.76
CA LEU A 187 -2.56 8.47 -5.83
C LEU A 187 -2.11 9.85 -6.28
N ILE A 188 -0.97 10.33 -5.80
CA ILE A 188 -0.45 11.65 -6.15
C ILE A 188 -0.04 11.69 -7.62
N GLU A 189 0.59 10.61 -8.10
CA GLU A 189 0.96 10.40 -9.50
C GLU A 189 -0.30 10.35 -10.39
N ALA A 190 -1.35 9.65 -9.96
CA ALA A 190 -2.61 9.55 -10.72
C ALA A 190 -3.46 10.84 -10.71
N MET A 191 -3.24 11.74 -9.74
CA MET A 191 -3.95 13.03 -9.63
C MET A 191 -3.26 14.19 -10.37
N SER A 192 -2.03 13.98 -10.84
CA SER A 192 -1.22 14.99 -11.53
C SER A 192 -1.67 15.16 -12.98
#